data_AF-A0A927EDQ2-F1
#
_entry.id   AF-A0A927EDQ2-F1
#
_cell.length_a   1.000
_cell.length_b   1.000
_cell.length_c   1.000
_cell.angle_alpha   90.00
_cell.angle_beta   90.00
_cell.angle_gamma   90.00
#
_symmetry.space_group_name_H-M   'P 1'
#
loop_
_entity.id
_entity.type
_entity.pdbx_description
1 polymer ?
#
loop_
_entity_poly.entity_id
_entity_poly.type
_entity_poly.pdbx_seq_one_letter_code
_entity_poly.pdbx_strand_id
1 'polypeptide(L)'
;MSFPGSICLNDNTILGMWYWDVKQDRLYADARFAALFSVDPEEAIRGAPVDAYVNGIHSGDRERVAREVAHCTRAGIDFSSQYRVSTAEGERLIAAFARCHRMADGSATHYVGIALDITETVGTETPTANVADHVMQAYRVAKDAGDEELKSELKNLLVRIGRRLSREASPMDAR
;
A
#
# COMPACT_ATOMS: atom_id res chain seq x y z
N MET A 1 -25.12 -32.43 16.96
CA MET A 1 -24.06 -32.42 15.94
C MET A 1 -24.51 -31.52 14.80
N SER A 2 -23.55 -30.82 14.19
CA SER A 2 -23.66 -29.71 13.20
C SER A 2 -23.52 -28.31 13.80
N PHE A 3 -22.31 -27.76 13.68
CA PHE A 3 -22.00 -26.34 13.84
C PHE A 3 -22.08 -25.66 12.47
N PRO A 4 -22.70 -24.47 12.32
CA PRO A 4 -22.72 -23.72 11.08
C PRO A 4 -21.55 -22.74 11.00
N GLY A 5 -21.07 -22.52 9.77
CA GLY A 5 -20.33 -21.31 9.38
C GLY A 5 -18.82 -21.37 9.58
N SER A 6 -18.09 -21.70 8.51
CA SER A 6 -16.71 -21.22 8.36
C SER A 6 -16.75 -19.69 8.39
N ILE A 7 -16.25 -19.11 9.48
CA ILE A 7 -15.93 -17.69 9.56
C ILE A 7 -14.74 -17.48 8.63
N CYS A 8 -14.96 -16.84 7.49
CA CYS A 8 -13.86 -16.32 6.68
C CYS A 8 -13.28 -15.13 7.47
N LEU A 9 -12.07 -15.31 8.00
CA LEU A 9 -11.25 -14.24 8.57
C LEU A 9 -10.83 -13.33 7.41
N ASN A 10 -11.55 -12.23 7.20
CA ASN A 10 -11.12 -11.22 6.22
C ASN A 10 -10.09 -10.30 6.91
N ASP A 11 -8.83 -10.76 6.90
CA ASP A 11 -7.73 -10.12 7.60
C ASP A 11 -7.23 -8.83 6.92
N ASN A 12 -7.39 -7.71 7.63
CA ASN A 12 -6.71 -6.41 7.54
C ASN A 12 -6.93 -5.51 6.29
N THR A 13 -7.45 -4.29 6.55
CA THR A 13 -7.42 -3.11 5.65
C THR A 13 -6.01 -2.78 5.13
N ILE A 14 -4.96 -3.09 5.88
CA ILE A 14 -3.57 -2.88 5.45
C ILE A 14 -3.03 -4.14 4.80
N LEU A 15 -2.79 -4.04 3.49
CA LEU A 15 -2.32 -5.14 2.67
C LEU A 15 -0.81 -5.32 2.72
N GLY A 16 -0.06 -4.29 3.10
CA GLY A 16 1.37 -4.45 3.39
C GLY A 16 2.18 -3.16 3.22
N MET A 17 3.44 -3.27 3.58
CA MET A 17 4.47 -2.26 3.43
C MET A 17 5.39 -2.59 2.27
N TRP A 18 5.93 -1.53 1.67
CA TRP A 18 6.92 -1.65 0.63
C TRP A 18 7.96 -0.53 0.71
N TYR A 19 9.13 -0.86 0.21
CA TYR A 19 10.28 0.02 0.05
C TYR A 19 10.75 -0.11 -1.39
N TRP A 20 10.92 1.00 -2.10
CA TRP A 20 11.46 0.98 -3.46
C TRP A 20 12.75 1.79 -3.54
N ASP A 21 13.85 1.13 -3.90
CA ASP A 21 15.12 1.77 -4.26
C ASP A 21 15.04 2.23 -5.72
N VAL A 22 15.02 3.55 -5.92
CA VAL A 22 14.88 4.17 -7.25
C VAL A 22 16.14 3.96 -8.10
N LYS A 23 17.32 3.90 -7.49
CA LYS A 23 18.59 3.77 -8.22
C LYS A 23 18.80 2.36 -8.73
N GLN A 24 18.44 1.37 -7.91
CA GLN A 24 18.58 -0.04 -8.25
C GLN A 24 17.37 -0.62 -8.99
N ASP A 25 16.28 0.14 -9.01
CA ASP A 25 14.96 -0.27 -9.49
C ASP A 25 14.47 -1.57 -8.83
N ARG A 26 14.59 -1.62 -7.50
CA ARG A 26 14.24 -2.80 -6.68
C ARG A 26 13.21 -2.44 -5.63
N LEU A 27 12.06 -3.10 -5.71
CA LEU A 27 10.98 -2.98 -4.74
C LEU A 27 11.01 -4.19 -3.80
N TYR A 28 11.15 -3.86 -2.53
CA TYR A 28 11.17 -4.78 -1.40
C TYR A 28 9.83 -4.68 -0.69
N ALA A 29 9.20 -5.80 -0.41
CA ALA A 29 7.89 -5.81 0.21
C ALA A 29 7.70 -6.98 1.16
N ASP A 30 6.75 -6.84 2.08
CA ASP A 30 6.30 -7.97 2.87
C ASP A 30 5.50 -8.98 2.01
N ALA A 31 5.31 -10.17 2.55
CA ALA A 31 4.64 -11.26 1.85
C ALA A 31 3.18 -10.93 1.47
N ARG A 32 2.50 -10.09 2.26
CA ARG A 32 1.09 -9.74 2.00
C ARG A 32 0.99 -8.80 0.80
N PHE A 33 1.88 -7.81 0.69
CA PHE A 33 1.97 -6.94 -0.47
C PHE A 33 2.42 -7.73 -1.71
N ALA A 34 3.41 -8.62 -1.58
CA ALA A 34 3.88 -9.45 -2.70
C ALA A 34 2.75 -10.30 -3.29
N ALA A 35 1.99 -11.00 -2.43
CA ALA A 35 0.86 -11.83 -2.84
C ALA A 35 -0.22 -11.05 -3.59
N LEU A 36 -0.49 -9.80 -3.19
CA LEU A 36 -1.47 -8.94 -3.85
C LEU A 36 -1.15 -8.73 -5.33
N PHE A 37 0.13 -8.55 -5.67
CA PHE A 37 0.59 -8.31 -7.04
C PHE A 37 1.01 -9.59 -7.76
N SER A 38 0.76 -10.77 -7.17
CA SER A 38 1.22 -12.06 -7.69
C SER A 38 2.75 -12.13 -7.87
N VAL A 39 3.49 -11.43 -7.01
CA VAL A 39 4.95 -11.49 -6.93
C VAL A 39 5.34 -12.55 -5.89
N ASP A 40 6.34 -13.36 -6.20
CA ASP A 40 6.87 -14.36 -5.27
C ASP A 40 7.37 -13.66 -3.98
N PRO A 41 6.85 -14.01 -2.78
CA PRO A 41 7.30 -13.43 -1.52
C PRO A 41 8.82 -13.53 -1.29
N GLU A 42 9.47 -14.59 -1.76
CA GLU A 42 10.93 -14.70 -1.63
C GLU A 42 11.66 -13.71 -2.54
N GLU A 43 11.16 -13.49 -3.75
CA GLU A 43 11.69 -12.47 -4.66
C GLU A 43 11.45 -11.07 -4.09
N ALA A 44 10.26 -10.82 -3.53
CA ALA A 44 9.91 -9.56 -2.90
C ALA A 44 10.83 -9.21 -1.72
N ILE A 45 11.24 -10.19 -0.90
CA ILE A 45 12.20 -9.96 0.19
C ILE A 45 13.59 -9.60 -0.35
N ARG A 46 13.98 -10.19 -1.49
CA ARG A 46 15.28 -9.93 -2.14
C ARG A 46 15.29 -8.67 -3.01
N GLY A 47 14.14 -8.04 -3.21
CA GLY A 47 13.96 -6.91 -4.11
C GLY A 47 13.62 -7.37 -5.53
N ALA A 48 12.33 -7.36 -5.86
CA ALA A 48 11.85 -7.63 -7.21
C ALA A 48 11.89 -6.34 -8.07
N PRO A 49 12.01 -6.42 -9.40
CA PRO A 49 11.90 -5.25 -10.26
C PRO A 49 10.55 -4.55 -10.07
N VAL A 50 10.51 -3.21 -10.14
CA VAL A 50 9.24 -2.46 -9.96
C VAL A 50 8.18 -2.89 -10.97
N ASP A 51 8.61 -3.23 -12.20
CA ASP A 51 7.73 -3.68 -13.27
C ASP A 51 6.98 -4.98 -12.94
N ALA A 52 7.53 -5.84 -12.07
CA ALA A 52 6.81 -7.02 -11.59
C ALA A 52 5.51 -6.64 -10.88
N TYR A 53 5.54 -5.56 -10.09
CA TYR A 53 4.36 -5.03 -9.41
C TYR A 53 3.45 -4.24 -10.35
N VAL A 54 4.02 -3.47 -11.29
CA VAL A 54 3.23 -2.75 -12.31
C VAL A 54 2.42 -3.73 -13.18
N ASN A 55 2.95 -4.93 -13.44
CA ASN A 55 2.25 -5.96 -14.18
C ASN A 55 1.03 -6.54 -13.44
N GLY A 56 1.03 -6.55 -12.11
CA GLY A 56 -0.13 -6.94 -11.30
C GLY A 56 -1.27 -5.91 -11.32
N ILE A 57 -0.98 -4.66 -11.70
CA ILE A 57 -2.01 -3.61 -11.85
C ILE A 57 -2.93 -3.95 -13.03
N HIS A 58 -4.24 -3.77 -12.81
CA HIS A 58 -5.26 -3.93 -13.83
C HIS A 58 -4.92 -3.14 -15.10
N SER A 59 -5.12 -3.76 -16.26
CA SER A 59 -4.68 -3.22 -17.57
C SER A 59 -5.14 -1.79 -17.83
N GLY A 60 -6.37 -1.45 -17.46
CA GLY A 60 -6.94 -0.10 -17.62
C GLY A 60 -6.33 0.98 -16.72
N ASP A 61 -5.62 0.60 -15.65
CA ASP A 61 -4.98 1.54 -14.73
C ASP A 61 -3.45 1.60 -14.92
N ARG A 62 -2.84 0.56 -15.50
CA ARG A 62 -1.38 0.38 -15.58
C ARG A 62 -0.63 1.58 -16.15
N GLU A 63 -1.04 2.07 -17.32
CA GLU A 63 -0.36 3.19 -17.98
C GLU A 63 -0.49 4.49 -17.17
N ARG A 64 -1.66 4.72 -16.56
CA ARG A 64 -1.89 5.88 -15.69
C ARG A 64 -0.97 5.82 -14.47
N VAL A 65 -0.93 4.69 -13.76
CA VAL A 65 -0.10 4.53 -12.57
C VAL A 65 1.38 4.64 -12.91
N ALA A 66 1.84 4.04 -14.02
CA ALA A 66 3.23 4.19 -14.47
C ALA A 66 3.60 5.66 -14.73
N ARG A 67 2.70 6.45 -15.32
CA ARG A 67 2.91 7.90 -15.49
C ARG A 67 2.97 8.65 -14.17
N GLU A 68 2.11 8.31 -13.21
CA GLU A 68 2.09 8.90 -11.87
C GLU A 68 3.40 8.59 -11.13
N VAL A 69 3.86 7.33 -11.15
CA VAL A 69 5.15 6.91 -10.57
C VAL A 69 6.29 7.71 -11.21
N ALA A 70 6.36 7.74 -12.54
CA ALA A 70 7.41 8.46 -13.24
C ALA A 70 7.38 9.98 -12.95
N HIS A 71 6.20 10.58 -12.82
CA HIS A 71 6.05 11.98 -12.41
C HIS A 71 6.55 12.21 -10.99
N CYS A 72 6.11 11.40 -10.03
CA CYS A 72 6.53 11.48 -8.64
C CYS A 72 8.05 11.36 -8.50
N THR A 73 8.65 10.37 -9.18
CA THR A 73 10.10 10.15 -9.15
C THR A 73 10.88 11.32 -9.74
N ARG A 74 10.45 11.86 -10.90
CA ARG A 74 11.11 13.03 -11.53
C ARG A 74 11.00 14.31 -10.70
N ALA A 75 9.83 14.55 -10.11
CA ALA A 75 9.60 15.73 -9.28
C ALA A 75 10.11 15.56 -7.84
N GLY A 76 10.59 14.36 -7.48
CA GLY A 76 11.00 14.04 -6.13
C GLY A 76 9.85 14.12 -5.12
N ILE A 77 8.59 13.99 -5.54
CA ILE A 77 7.44 14.14 -4.65
C ILE A 77 6.93 12.79 -4.15
N ASP A 78 6.20 12.92 -3.06
CA ASP A 78 5.42 11.89 -2.42
C ASP A 78 4.43 11.20 -3.38
N PHE A 79 4.29 9.88 -3.27
CA PHE A 79 3.39 9.09 -4.11
C PHE A 79 2.04 8.86 -3.41
N SER A 80 0.95 8.98 -4.17
CA SER A 80 -0.41 8.67 -3.73
C SER A 80 -1.24 8.29 -4.95
N SER A 81 -1.79 7.07 -4.97
CA SER A 81 -2.64 6.63 -6.08
C SER A 81 -3.68 5.63 -5.60
N GLN A 82 -4.78 5.55 -6.34
CA GLN A 82 -5.78 4.50 -6.23
C GLN A 82 -5.86 3.77 -7.57
N TYR A 83 -5.80 2.45 -7.55
CA TYR A 83 -5.81 1.62 -8.75
C TYR A 83 -6.30 0.22 -8.44
N ARG A 84 -6.77 -0.48 -9.47
CA ARG A 84 -7.18 -1.88 -9.35
C ARG A 84 -5.99 -2.81 -9.52
N VAL A 85 -5.95 -3.87 -8.73
CA VAL A 85 -5.01 -4.97 -8.85
C VAL A 85 -5.78 -6.23 -9.22
N SER A 86 -5.30 -6.95 -10.23
CA SER A 86 -5.90 -8.22 -10.66
C SER A 86 -5.31 -9.35 -9.83
N THR A 87 -6.11 -9.90 -8.92
CA THR A 87 -5.72 -11.03 -8.07
C THR A 87 -6.38 -12.33 -8.57
N ALA A 88 -5.92 -13.48 -8.07
CA ALA A 88 -6.56 -14.77 -8.36
C ALA A 88 -8.03 -14.84 -7.90
N GLU A 89 -8.40 -14.04 -6.91
CA GLU A 89 -9.76 -13.97 -6.34
C GLU A 89 -10.66 -12.93 -7.03
N GLY A 90 -10.10 -12.11 -7.93
CA GLY A 90 -10.80 -11.03 -8.60
C GLY A 90 -10.07 -9.69 -8.54
N GLU A 91 -10.74 -8.63 -8.97
CA GLU A 91 -10.19 -7.28 -8.92
C GLU A 91 -10.32 -6.69 -7.51
N ARG A 92 -9.23 -6.12 -7.00
CA ARG A 92 -9.23 -5.38 -5.74
C ARG A 92 -8.88 -3.92 -5.98
N LEU A 93 -9.60 -3.00 -5.33
CA LEU A 93 -9.30 -1.57 -5.37
C LEU A 93 -8.29 -1.24 -4.27
N ILE A 94 -7.12 -0.75 -4.65
CA ILE A 94 -6.00 -0.50 -3.75
C ILE A 94 -5.73 0.98 -3.63
N ALA A 95 -5.53 1.46 -2.40
CA ALA A 95 -4.98 2.79 -2.12
C ALA A 95 -3.52 2.66 -1.68
N ALA A 96 -2.60 3.23 -2.45
CA ALA A 96 -1.17 3.19 -2.18
C ALA A 96 -0.64 4.58 -1.83
N PHE A 97 0.11 4.66 -0.73
CA PHE A 97 0.72 5.90 -0.25
C PHE A 97 2.18 5.67 0.05
N ALA A 98 3.05 6.55 -0.44
CA ALA A 98 4.46 6.52 -0.05
C ALA A 98 5.07 7.90 0.12
N ARG A 99 6.02 7.97 1.05
CA ARG A 99 6.88 9.12 1.23
C ARG A 99 8.10 8.98 0.34
N CYS A 100 8.43 10.05 -0.38
CA CYS A 100 9.67 10.13 -1.14
C CYS A 100 10.80 10.63 -0.22
N HIS A 101 11.91 9.90 -0.21
CA HIS A 101 13.16 10.35 0.39
C HIS A 101 14.08 10.88 -0.70
N ARG A 102 14.64 12.08 -0.49
CA ARG A 102 15.38 12.82 -1.51
C ARG A 102 16.82 13.11 -1.07
N MET A 103 17.72 13.28 -2.04
CA MET A 103 19.04 13.89 -1.81
C MET A 103 18.91 15.42 -1.71
N ALA A 104 20.01 16.08 -1.34
CA ALA A 104 20.06 17.55 -1.22
C ALA A 104 19.74 18.28 -2.54
N ASP A 105 19.96 17.64 -3.68
CA ASP A 105 19.64 18.17 -5.02
C ASP A 105 18.16 17.99 -5.42
N GLY A 106 17.33 17.39 -4.55
CA GLY A 106 15.91 17.12 -4.80
C GLY A 106 15.64 15.77 -5.48
N SER A 107 16.67 15.03 -5.90
CA SER A 107 16.51 13.74 -6.58
C SER A 107 15.94 12.68 -5.64
N ALA A 108 14.94 11.93 -6.10
CA ALA A 108 14.39 10.79 -5.38
C ALA A 108 15.45 9.69 -5.18
N THR A 109 15.58 9.19 -3.96
CA THR A 109 16.47 8.08 -3.59
C THR A 109 15.71 6.79 -3.40
N HIS A 110 14.64 6.85 -2.60
CA HIS A 110 13.79 5.71 -2.31
C HIS A 110 12.41 6.17 -1.86
N TYR A 111 11.47 5.24 -1.94
CA TYR A 111 10.11 5.41 -1.43
C TYR A 111 9.84 4.41 -0.32
N VAL A 112 9.12 4.87 0.71
CA VAL A 112 8.60 3.98 1.77
C VAL A 112 7.10 4.17 1.85
N GLY A 113 6.36 3.09 1.65
CA GLY A 113 4.92 3.16 1.49
C GLY A 113 4.14 2.02 2.11
N ILE A 114 2.83 2.17 2.01
CA ILE A 114 1.82 1.21 2.43
C ILE A 114 0.82 1.03 1.29
N ALA A 115 0.17 -0.12 1.24
CA ALA A 115 -1.03 -0.32 0.44
C ALA A 115 -2.19 -0.79 1.33
N LEU A 116 -3.37 -0.31 0.97
CA LEU A 116 -4.62 -0.58 1.67
C LEU A 116 -5.61 -1.19 0.70
N ASP A 117 -6.28 -2.26 1.13
CA ASP A 117 -7.46 -2.77 0.42
C ASP A 117 -8.62 -1.84 0.70
N ILE A 118 -9.22 -1.30 -0.34
CA ILE A 118 -10.41 -0.47 -0.24
C ILE A 118 -11.56 -1.01 -1.08
N THR A 119 -11.50 -2.29 -1.47
CA THR A 119 -12.53 -2.99 -2.26
C THR A 119 -13.86 -3.04 -1.51
N GLU A 120 -13.83 -3.34 -0.22
CA GLU A 120 -14.99 -3.35 0.66
C GLU A 120 -14.64 -2.70 2.01
N THR A 121 -15.44 -1.73 2.45
CA THR A 121 -15.37 -1.19 3.82
C THR A 121 -16.01 -2.22 4.76
N VAL A 122 -15.31 -3.31 5.05
CA VAL A 122 -15.77 -4.27 6.07
C VAL A 122 -15.29 -3.77 7.42
N GLY A 123 -16.23 -3.51 8.34
CA GLY A 123 -15.89 -3.11 9.70
C GLY A 123 -14.92 -4.10 10.33
N THR A 124 -13.74 -3.63 10.72
CA THR A 124 -12.67 -4.47 11.24
C THR A 124 -12.76 -4.62 12.77
N GLU A 125 -12.38 -5.78 13.32
CA GLU A 125 -12.50 -6.06 14.77
C GLU A 125 -11.36 -5.50 15.63
N THR A 126 -10.28 -4.95 15.04
CA THR A 126 -9.16 -4.40 15.82
C THR A 126 -9.23 -2.87 15.94
N PRO A 127 -8.89 -2.28 17.10
CA PRO A 127 -8.91 -0.82 17.27
C PRO A 127 -8.04 -0.07 16.26
N THR A 128 -6.88 -0.63 15.87
CA THR A 128 -5.92 0.03 14.97
C THR A 128 -6.37 -0.02 13.51
N ALA A 129 -6.98 -1.11 13.04
CA ALA A 129 -7.56 -1.18 11.68
C ALA A 129 -8.77 -0.24 11.54
N ASN A 130 -9.61 -0.16 12.57
CA ASN A 130 -10.69 0.83 12.63
C ASN A 130 -10.17 2.27 12.50
N VAL A 131 -9.06 2.61 13.15
CA VAL A 131 -8.46 3.94 12.98
C VAL A 131 -7.98 4.14 11.54
N ALA A 132 -7.39 3.14 10.90
CA ALA A 132 -7.00 3.23 9.48
C ALA A 132 -8.22 3.51 8.58
N ASP A 133 -9.33 2.82 8.82
CA ASP A 133 -10.59 2.99 8.06
C ASP A 133 -11.13 4.41 8.19
N HIS A 134 -11.19 4.97 9.42
CA HIS A 134 -11.67 6.33 9.66
C HIS A 134 -10.74 7.38 9.06
N VAL A 135 -9.42 7.20 9.18
CA VAL A 135 -8.44 8.13 8.58
C VAL A 135 -8.52 8.07 7.06
N MET A 136 -8.80 6.90 6.47
CA MET A 136 -9.05 6.76 5.04
C MET A 136 -10.32 7.45 4.58
N GLN A 137 -11.40 7.35 5.35
CA GLN A 137 -12.64 8.05 5.06
C GLN A 137 -12.44 9.57 5.11
N ALA A 138 -11.74 10.07 6.15
CA ALA A 138 -11.35 11.47 6.24
C ALA A 138 -10.46 11.90 5.06
N TYR A 139 -9.52 11.06 4.63
CA TYR A 139 -8.63 11.35 3.50
C TYR A 139 -9.40 11.52 2.20
N ARG A 140 -10.42 10.67 1.95
CA ARG A 140 -11.29 10.80 0.78
C ARG A 140 -12.04 12.13 0.79
N VAL A 141 -12.64 12.49 1.92
CA VAL A 141 -13.35 13.77 2.06
C VAL A 141 -12.41 14.95 1.84
N ALA A 142 -11.21 14.93 2.44
CA ALA A 142 -10.22 16.00 2.25
C ALA A 142 -9.78 16.12 0.77
N LYS A 143 -9.58 14.98 0.09
CA LYS A 143 -9.26 14.93 -1.35
C LYS A 143 -10.38 15.54 -2.18
N ASP A 144 -11.64 15.15 -1.94
CA ASP A 144 -12.80 15.63 -2.70
C ASP A 144 -13.09 17.11 -2.42
N ALA A 145 -12.73 17.60 -1.23
CA ALA A 145 -12.78 19.01 -0.86
C ALA A 145 -11.62 19.85 -1.43
N GLY A 146 -10.56 19.23 -1.95
CA GLY A 146 -9.37 19.92 -2.43
C GLY A 146 -8.48 20.50 -1.32
N ASP A 147 -8.60 20.00 -0.08
CA ASP A 147 -7.80 20.45 1.06
C ASP A 147 -6.44 19.73 1.08
N GLU A 148 -5.43 20.38 0.51
CA GLU A 148 -4.08 19.83 0.34
C GLU A 148 -3.34 19.65 1.67
N GLU A 149 -3.56 20.54 2.64
CA GLU A 149 -2.91 20.49 3.95
C GLU A 149 -3.44 19.29 4.75
N LEU A 150 -4.77 19.19 4.87
CA LEU A 150 -5.42 18.09 5.58
C LEU A 150 -5.13 16.74 4.91
N LYS A 151 -5.11 16.70 3.58
CA LYS A 151 -4.73 15.50 2.81
C LYS A 151 -3.31 15.02 3.16
N SER A 152 -2.37 15.95 3.29
CA SER A 152 -0.98 15.65 3.65
C SER A 152 -0.86 15.09 5.08
N GLU A 153 -1.57 15.69 6.04
CA GLU A 153 -1.60 15.22 7.43
C GLU A 153 -2.19 13.80 7.56
N LEU A 154 -3.34 13.57 6.93
CA LEU A 154 -4.01 12.27 6.95
C LEU A 154 -3.17 11.19 6.27
N LYS A 155 -2.52 11.51 5.15
CA LYS A 155 -1.56 10.61 4.50
C LYS A 155 -0.41 10.23 5.44
N ASN A 156 0.17 11.21 6.14
CA ASN A 156 1.26 10.96 7.08
C ASN A 156 0.81 10.05 8.24
N LEU A 157 -0.43 10.22 8.71
CA LEU A 157 -1.02 9.36 9.72
C LEU A 157 -1.23 7.93 9.22
N LEU A 158 -1.73 7.75 7.99
CA LEU A 158 -1.88 6.42 7.39
C LEU A 158 -0.56 5.66 7.32
N VAL A 159 0.51 6.30 6.86
CA VAL A 159 1.85 5.68 6.82
C VAL A 159 2.32 5.25 8.22
N ARG A 160 2.05 6.06 9.25
CA ARG A 160 2.37 5.71 10.65
C ARG A 160 1.56 4.52 11.15
N ILE A 161 0.27 4.46 10.82
CA ILE A 161 -0.62 3.35 11.18
C ILE A 161 -0.16 2.07 10.49
N GLY A 162 0.17 2.10 9.19
CA GLY A 162 0.72 0.96 8.46
C GLY A 162 2.00 0.38 9.06
N ARG A 163 2.93 1.25 9.47
CA ARG A 163 4.15 0.83 10.19
C ARG A 163 3.87 0.17 11.54
N ARG A 164 2.78 0.57 12.22
CA ARG A 164 2.40 -0.04 13.49
C ARG A 164 1.78 -1.42 13.26
N LEU A 165 0.83 -1.52 12.34
CA LEU A 165 0.17 -2.79 12.01
C LEU A 165 1.17 -3.83 11.47
N SER A 166 2.14 -3.43 10.65
CA SER A 166 3.22 -4.33 10.20
C SER A 166 4.04 -4.89 11.38
N ARG A 167 4.36 -4.07 12.39
CA ARG A 167 5.06 -4.53 13.61
C ARG A 167 4.22 -5.44 14.49
N GLU A 168 2.91 -5.21 14.56
CA GLU A 168 1.97 -6.06 15.30
C GLU A 168 1.76 -7.41 14.59
N ALA A 169 1.89 -7.44 13.25
CA ALA A 169 1.73 -8.64 12.43
C ALA A 169 3.00 -9.48 12.26
N SER A 170 4.21 -8.91 12.41
CA SER A 170 5.45 -9.70 12.48
C SER A 170 5.47 -10.47 13.80
N PRO A 171 5.36 -11.82 13.78
CA PRO A 171 5.59 -12.60 14.98
C PRO A 171 7.04 -12.36 15.38
N MET A 172 7.21 -11.91 16.61
CA MET A 172 8.44 -12.02 17.36
C MET A 172 8.98 -13.45 17.16
N ASP A 173 10.01 -13.62 16.32
CA ASP A 173 10.76 -14.86 16.25
C ASP A 173 11.26 -15.18 17.66
N ALA A 174 10.82 -16.34 18.12
CA ALA A 174 11.19 -17.12 19.29
C ALA A 174 12.30 -16.58 20.22
N ARG A 175 11.93 -16.44 21.50
CA ARG A 175 12.75 -16.66 22.71
C ARG A 175 13.95 -15.76 22.97
#